data_AF-M1CDD1-F1
#
_entry.id   AF-M1CDD1-F1
#
_cell.length_a   1.000
_cell.length_b   1.000
_cell.length_c   1.000
_cell.angle_alpha   90.00
_cell.angle_beta   90.00
_cell.angle_gamma   90.00
#
_symmetry.space_group_name_H-M   'P 1'
#
loop_
_entity.id
_entity.type
_entity.pdbx_description
1 polymer ?
#
loop_
_entity_poly.entity_id
_entity_poly.type
_entity_poly.pdbx_seq_one_letter_code
_entity_poly.pdbx_strand_id
1 'polypeptide(L)'
;MPNATELSEAGVSFAKIGNINRNKDNIRDMTSLFDIKFEDGLMTIPCFQVCDDTETFLRNLIAYEQQSSDVQPKYFSDYATFMDYLIDSDKDVNLLRRKGIIENWIGEDKEVASLFNKIGNGVTVYSTFYYNEECIKAIQHCEQPWNRMKANLRHNYFNSPWAGASTVAAIILLLLTATQTVLAFTGAVK
;
A
#
# COMPACT_ATOMS: atom_id res chain seq x y z
N MET A 1 -10.31 0.61 -5.87
CA MET A 1 -9.51 0.32 -4.66
C MET A 1 -9.00 1.66 -4.13
N PRO A 2 -8.81 1.85 -2.81
CA PRO A 2 -8.13 3.04 -2.28
C PRO A 2 -6.70 3.16 -2.82
N ASN A 3 -6.16 4.37 -2.93
CA ASN A 3 -4.78 4.60 -3.37
C ASN A 3 -3.75 4.24 -2.27
N ALA A 4 -2.46 4.26 -2.59
CA ALA A 4 -1.41 3.82 -1.66
C ALA A 4 -1.42 4.58 -0.33
N THR A 5 -1.64 5.89 -0.37
CA THR A 5 -1.72 6.75 0.82
C THR A 5 -2.92 6.36 1.68
N GLU A 6 -4.11 6.25 1.10
CA GLU A 6 -5.33 5.85 1.81
C GLU A 6 -5.21 4.44 2.41
N LEU A 7 -4.62 3.50 1.68
CA LEU A 7 -4.31 2.16 2.18
C LEU A 7 -3.37 2.23 3.38
N SER A 8 -2.31 3.05 3.28
CA SER A 8 -1.36 3.23 4.39
C SER A 8 -2.00 3.84 5.63
N GLU A 9 -2.90 4.82 5.45
CA GLU A 9 -3.66 5.43 6.53
C GLU A 9 -4.64 4.43 7.18
N ALA A 10 -5.18 3.51 6.38
CA ALA A 10 -6.04 2.42 6.85
C ALA A 10 -5.28 1.25 7.50
N GLY A 11 -3.95 1.33 7.60
CA GLY A 11 -3.12 0.34 8.29
C GLY A 11 -2.40 -0.66 7.40
N VAL A 12 -2.51 -0.53 6.08
CA VAL A 12 -1.76 -1.36 5.14
C VAL A 12 -0.29 -0.94 5.13
N SER A 13 0.60 -1.92 5.23
CA SER A 13 2.04 -1.71 5.08
C SER A 13 2.47 -2.09 3.67
N PHE A 14 3.48 -1.40 3.14
CA PHE A 14 4.08 -1.70 1.85
C PHE A 14 5.50 -2.21 2.02
N ALA A 15 5.84 -3.25 1.27
CA ALA A 15 7.19 -3.79 1.20
C ALA A 15 7.56 -4.14 -0.25
N LYS A 16 8.84 -3.96 -0.58
CA LYS A 16 9.35 -4.41 -1.87
C LYS A 16 9.69 -5.89 -1.84
N ILE A 17 9.49 -6.56 -2.97
CA ILE A 17 10.01 -7.90 -3.24
C ILE A 17 10.82 -7.90 -4.53
N GLY A 18 11.79 -8.81 -4.62
CA GLY A 18 12.67 -8.94 -5.78
C GLY A 18 13.44 -7.67 -6.18
N ASN A 19 14.22 -7.79 -7.24
CA ASN A 19 14.74 -6.64 -7.98
C ASN A 19 14.73 -6.94 -9.48
N ILE A 20 13.80 -6.31 -10.22
CA ILE A 20 13.61 -6.60 -11.66
C ILE A 20 14.81 -6.15 -12.50
N ASN A 21 15.62 -5.19 -12.01
CA ASN A 21 16.65 -4.52 -12.81
C ASN A 21 18.10 -4.66 -12.27
N ARG A 22 18.38 -5.54 -11.29
CA ARG A 22 19.77 -5.79 -10.86
C ARG A 22 20.39 -6.94 -11.65
N ASN A 23 21.62 -6.67 -12.12
CA ASN A 23 22.48 -7.56 -12.89
C ASN A 23 22.30 -9.06 -12.62
N LYS A 24 22.45 -9.80 -13.72
CA LYS A 24 22.52 -11.25 -13.99
C LYS A 24 23.24 -12.16 -12.96
N ASP A 25 23.69 -11.64 -11.83
CA ASP A 25 24.51 -12.30 -10.82
C ASP A 25 23.68 -13.05 -9.75
N ASN A 26 22.37 -12.79 -9.67
CA ASN A 26 21.45 -13.52 -8.80
C ASN A 26 20.42 -14.30 -9.61
N ILE A 27 20.84 -15.40 -10.22
CA ILE A 27 20.03 -16.37 -11.00
C ILE A 27 18.82 -16.96 -10.20
N ARG A 28 18.65 -16.59 -8.92
CA ARG A 28 17.61 -17.12 -8.02
C ARG A 28 16.42 -16.18 -7.77
N ASP A 29 16.47 -14.93 -8.23
CA ASP A 29 15.34 -14.02 -8.06
C ASP A 29 14.36 -14.20 -9.23
N MET A 30 13.36 -15.08 -9.04
CA MET A 30 12.31 -15.39 -10.03
C MET A 30 11.10 -14.44 -9.95
N THR A 31 11.23 -13.32 -9.24
CA THR A 31 10.13 -12.37 -9.08
C THR A 31 9.76 -11.72 -10.41
N SER A 32 8.53 -11.96 -10.85
CA SER A 32 7.90 -11.30 -11.99
C SER A 32 7.46 -9.89 -11.61
N LEU A 33 7.37 -8.99 -12.60
CA LEU A 33 6.75 -7.67 -12.45
C LEU A 33 5.31 -7.74 -11.89
N PHE A 34 4.63 -8.83 -12.19
CA PHE A 34 3.22 -9.04 -11.86
C PHE A 34 3.00 -9.74 -10.50
N ASP A 35 4.06 -10.03 -9.74
CA ASP A 35 3.98 -10.74 -8.46
C ASP A 35 3.54 -9.82 -7.31
N ILE A 36 2.42 -9.13 -7.48
CA ILE A 36 1.82 -8.30 -6.43
C ILE A 36 0.95 -9.18 -5.54
N LYS A 37 1.15 -9.07 -4.22
CA LYS A 37 0.38 -9.84 -3.22
C LYS A 37 -0.02 -8.99 -2.03
N PHE A 38 -1.13 -9.34 -1.43
CA PHE A 38 -1.66 -8.77 -0.21
C PHE A 38 -1.94 -9.90 0.80
N GLU A 39 -1.19 -9.88 1.90
CA GLU A 39 -1.32 -10.86 2.99
C GLU A 39 -1.26 -10.13 4.34
N ASP A 40 -2.28 -10.34 5.19
CA ASP A 40 -2.33 -9.83 6.57
C ASP A 40 -2.04 -8.32 6.75
N GLY A 41 -2.50 -7.48 5.81
CA GLY A 41 -2.26 -6.04 5.84
C GLY A 41 -0.90 -5.62 5.31
N LEU A 42 -0.15 -6.51 4.68
CA LEU A 42 1.09 -6.23 3.96
C LEU A 42 0.84 -6.38 2.46
N MET A 43 1.06 -5.29 1.71
CA MET A 43 1.11 -5.30 0.26
C MET A 43 2.56 -5.40 -0.20
N THR A 44 2.91 -6.51 -0.83
CA THR A 44 4.22 -6.72 -1.45
C THR A 44 4.16 -6.42 -2.94
N ILE A 45 5.05 -5.55 -3.40
CA ILE A 45 5.13 -5.14 -4.81
C ILE A 45 6.56 -5.33 -5.31
N PRO A 46 6.75 -5.94 -6.49
CA PRO A 46 8.05 -6.02 -7.13
C PRO A 46 8.72 -4.66 -7.29
N CYS A 47 10.03 -4.58 -7.04
CA CYS A 47 10.79 -3.34 -7.26
C CYS A 47 10.97 -3.08 -8.77
N PHE A 48 10.52 -1.92 -9.26
CA PHE A 48 10.62 -1.54 -10.67
C PHE A 48 11.15 -0.12 -10.86
N GLN A 49 11.75 0.10 -12.03
CA GLN A 49 12.31 1.37 -12.44
C GLN A 49 11.33 2.12 -13.35
N VAL A 50 11.20 3.43 -13.15
CA VAL A 50 10.43 4.31 -14.02
C VAL A 50 11.38 5.25 -14.75
N CYS A 51 11.45 5.09 -16.06
CA CYS A 51 12.28 5.85 -17.00
C CYS A 51 11.41 6.51 -18.09
N ASP A 52 12.02 7.38 -18.90
CA ASP A 52 11.32 8.17 -19.93
C ASP A 52 10.57 7.29 -20.95
N ASP A 53 11.05 6.08 -21.20
CA ASP A 53 10.47 5.11 -22.13
C ASP A 53 9.36 4.23 -21.53
N THR A 54 9.18 4.25 -20.20
CA THR A 54 8.26 3.36 -19.48
C THR A 54 6.80 3.54 -19.94
N GLU A 55 6.36 4.78 -20.16
CA GLU A 55 5.00 5.05 -20.66
C GLU A 55 4.78 4.43 -22.04
N THR A 56 5.70 4.71 -22.97
CA THR A 56 5.60 4.24 -24.36
C THR A 56 5.64 2.71 -24.41
N PHE A 57 6.52 2.09 -23.63
CA PHE A 57 6.65 0.64 -23.54
C PHE A 57 5.35 -0.02 -23.05
N LEU A 58 4.82 0.43 -21.91
CA LEU A 58 3.59 -0.13 -21.34
C LEU A 58 2.40 0.08 -22.28
N ARG A 59 2.23 1.27 -22.86
CA ARG A 59 1.13 1.54 -23.80
C ARG A 59 1.14 0.65 -25.03
N ASN A 60 2.32 0.39 -25.60
CA ASN A 60 2.43 -0.48 -26.77
C ASN A 60 2.02 -1.93 -26.44
N LEU A 61 2.41 -2.43 -25.26
CA LEU A 61 2.04 -3.77 -24.81
C LEU A 61 0.56 -3.88 -24.47
N ILE A 62 -0.01 -2.88 -23.81
CA ILE A 62 -1.45 -2.81 -23.53
C ILE A 62 -2.25 -2.78 -24.84
N ALA A 63 -1.84 -1.97 -25.82
CA ALA A 63 -2.51 -1.92 -27.11
C ALA A 63 -2.47 -3.29 -27.82
N TYR A 64 -1.34 -3.99 -27.74
CA TYR A 64 -1.21 -5.35 -28.26
C TYR A 64 -2.16 -6.35 -27.56
N GLU A 65 -2.21 -6.34 -26.22
CA GLU A 65 -3.11 -7.20 -25.43
C GLU A 65 -4.59 -6.89 -25.67
N GLN A 66 -4.93 -5.63 -25.95
CA GLN A 66 -6.32 -5.24 -26.18
C GLN A 66 -6.81 -5.59 -27.58
N GLN A 67 -5.94 -5.51 -28.59
CA GLN A 67 -6.29 -5.81 -29.98
C GLN A 67 -6.19 -7.31 -30.32
N SER A 68 -5.45 -8.08 -29.52
CA SER A 68 -5.37 -9.53 -29.70
C SER A 68 -6.40 -10.25 -28.83
N SER A 69 -7.27 -11.04 -29.47
CA SER A 69 -8.24 -11.89 -28.74
C SER A 69 -7.59 -13.14 -28.13
N ASP A 70 -6.42 -13.52 -28.63
CA ASP A 70 -5.71 -14.75 -28.23
C ASP A 70 -4.83 -14.54 -26.99
N VAL A 71 -4.58 -13.29 -26.59
CA VAL A 71 -3.72 -12.96 -25.44
C VAL A 71 -4.57 -12.96 -24.18
N GLN A 72 -4.42 -14.03 -23.40
CA GLN A 72 -5.00 -14.17 -22.08
C GLN A 72 -4.01 -14.86 -21.12
N PRO A 73 -3.89 -14.41 -19.87
CA PRO A 73 -4.51 -13.20 -19.32
C PRO A 73 -3.81 -11.92 -19.80
N LYS A 74 -4.49 -10.76 -19.69
CA LYS A 74 -3.99 -9.46 -20.13
C LYS A 74 -3.14 -8.79 -19.05
N TYR A 75 -1.99 -9.38 -18.76
CA TYR A 75 -1.12 -9.00 -17.65
C TYR A 75 -0.73 -7.52 -17.63
N PHE A 76 -0.37 -6.93 -18.78
CA PHE A 76 0.03 -5.53 -18.84
C PHE A 76 -1.14 -4.57 -18.65
N SER A 77 -2.30 -4.91 -19.21
CA SER A 77 -3.55 -4.16 -19.04
C SER A 77 -4.00 -4.17 -17.58
N ASP A 78 -4.03 -5.36 -16.96
CA ASP A 78 -4.42 -5.51 -15.56
C ASP A 78 -3.40 -4.85 -14.62
N TYR A 79 -2.10 -4.94 -14.94
CA TYR A 79 -1.05 -4.26 -14.19
C TYR A 79 -1.21 -2.74 -14.28
N ALA A 80 -1.42 -2.21 -15.48
CA ALA A 80 -1.66 -0.79 -15.68
C ALA A 80 -2.86 -0.28 -14.87
N THR A 81 -3.98 -0.99 -14.92
CA THR A 81 -5.17 -0.65 -14.13
C THR A 81 -4.90 -0.72 -12.62
N PHE A 82 -4.19 -1.75 -12.14
CA PHE A 82 -3.85 -1.85 -10.73
C PHE A 82 -2.95 -0.69 -10.28
N MET A 83 -1.92 -0.36 -11.06
CA MET A 83 -0.98 0.70 -10.73
C MET A 83 -1.63 2.09 -10.80
N ASP A 84 -2.55 2.31 -11.73
CA ASP A 84 -3.41 3.51 -11.82
C ASP A 84 -4.26 3.68 -10.54
N TYR A 85 -4.91 2.60 -10.07
CA TYR A 85 -5.63 2.67 -8.79
C TYR A 85 -4.72 2.93 -7.58
N LEU A 86 -3.52 2.36 -7.59
CA LEU A 86 -2.60 2.46 -6.46
C LEU A 86 -1.91 3.83 -6.40
N ILE A 87 -1.64 4.46 -7.54
CA ILE A 87 -0.85 5.68 -7.67
C ILE A 87 -1.71 6.78 -8.28
N ASP A 88 -2.41 7.55 -7.45
CA ASP A 88 -3.24 8.67 -7.92
C ASP A 88 -2.49 10.01 -7.83
N SER A 89 -1.59 10.15 -6.86
CA SER A 89 -0.91 11.40 -6.51
C SER A 89 0.61 11.25 -6.30
N ASP A 90 1.31 12.39 -6.22
CA ASP A 90 2.73 12.46 -5.88
C ASP A 90 3.02 11.90 -4.47
N LYS A 91 2.06 11.94 -3.55
CA LYS A 91 2.18 11.34 -2.20
C LYS A 91 2.27 9.82 -2.27
N ASP A 92 1.51 9.20 -3.16
CA ASP A 92 1.51 7.74 -3.36
C ASP A 92 2.87 7.29 -3.90
N VAL A 93 3.38 8.01 -4.90
CA VAL A 93 4.72 7.78 -5.44
C VAL A 93 5.77 7.97 -4.35
N ASN A 94 5.69 9.06 -3.58
CA ASN A 94 6.65 9.34 -2.51
C ASN A 94 6.67 8.21 -1.46
N LEU A 95 5.50 7.70 -1.07
CA LEU A 95 5.35 6.58 -0.15
C LEU A 95 6.03 5.32 -0.72
N LEU A 96 5.68 4.92 -1.95
CA LEU A 96 6.21 3.70 -2.58
C LEU A 96 7.71 3.80 -2.87
N ARG A 97 8.20 4.98 -3.26
CA ARG A 97 9.64 5.27 -3.45
C ARG A 97 10.42 5.19 -2.14
N ARG A 98 9.88 5.71 -1.04
CA ARG A 98 10.50 5.56 0.30
C ARG A 98 10.57 4.11 0.76
N LYS A 99 9.65 3.25 0.29
CA LYS A 99 9.68 1.80 0.50
C LYS A 99 10.62 1.07 -0.47
N GLY A 100 11.21 1.78 -1.42
CA GLY A 100 12.09 1.24 -2.44
C GLY A 100 11.39 0.33 -3.44
N ILE A 101 10.07 0.51 -3.62
CA ILE A 101 9.28 -0.19 -4.64
C ILE A 101 9.45 0.50 -6.00
N ILE A 102 9.45 1.84 -6.00
CA ILE A 102 9.64 2.65 -7.20
C ILE A 102 11.05 3.23 -7.18
N GLU A 103 11.81 2.97 -8.24
CA GLU A 103 13.03 3.71 -8.57
C GLU A 103 12.69 4.75 -9.65
N ASN A 104 12.60 6.03 -9.24
CA ASN A 104 12.22 7.13 -10.13
C ASN A 104 13.46 7.70 -10.85
N TRP A 105 13.46 7.63 -12.18
CA TRP A 105 14.51 8.18 -13.06
C TRP A 105 14.02 9.27 -14.01
N ILE A 106 12.74 9.66 -13.94
CA ILE A 106 12.15 10.69 -14.81
C ILE A 106 12.10 12.08 -14.18
N GLY A 107 12.29 12.18 -12.86
CA GLY A 107 12.39 13.48 -12.17
C GLY A 107 11.50 13.56 -10.94
N GLU A 108 10.49 14.42 -10.97
CA GLU A 108 9.61 14.65 -9.81
C GLU A 108 8.59 13.52 -9.60
N ASP A 109 8.20 13.27 -8.35
CA ASP A 109 7.21 12.24 -7.99
C ASP A 109 5.85 12.46 -8.70
N LYS A 110 5.49 13.73 -8.99
CA LYS A 110 4.27 14.08 -9.75
C LYS A 110 4.27 13.56 -11.20
N GLU A 111 5.45 13.44 -11.81
CA GLU A 111 5.59 13.00 -13.19
C GLU A 111 5.32 11.50 -13.29
N VAL A 112 5.79 10.74 -12.29
CA VAL A 112 5.50 9.31 -12.15
C VAL A 112 4.00 9.07 -11.92
N ALA A 113 3.37 9.85 -11.05
CA ALA A 113 1.92 9.77 -10.83
C ALA A 113 1.16 10.07 -12.13
N SER A 114 1.53 11.14 -12.83
CA SER A 114 0.91 11.49 -14.12
C SER A 114 1.09 10.39 -15.16
N LEU A 115 2.24 9.73 -15.20
CA LEU A 115 2.52 8.62 -16.11
C LEU A 115 1.56 7.45 -15.86
N PHE A 116 1.39 6.98 -14.62
CA PHE A 116 0.49 5.85 -14.33
C PHE A 116 -0.98 6.21 -14.55
N ASN A 117 -1.41 7.41 -14.15
CA ASN A 117 -2.77 7.92 -14.42
C ASN A 117 -3.07 7.99 -15.92
N LYS A 118 -2.07 8.34 -16.73
CA LYS A 118 -2.19 8.37 -18.18
C LYS A 118 -2.27 6.95 -18.75
N ILE A 119 -1.47 6.01 -18.27
CA ILE A 119 -1.43 4.64 -18.78
C ILE A 119 -2.77 3.93 -18.53
N GLY A 120 -3.42 4.17 -17.39
CA GLY A 120 -4.75 3.61 -17.10
C GLY A 120 -5.86 4.13 -18.03
N ASN A 121 -5.70 5.32 -18.62
CA ASN A 121 -6.70 5.88 -19.53
C ASN A 121 -6.88 5.04 -20.80
N GLY A 122 -8.13 4.65 -21.05
CA GLY A 122 -8.51 3.84 -22.21
C GLY A 122 -8.24 2.35 -22.02
N VAL A 123 -7.83 1.91 -20.82
CA VAL A 123 -7.65 0.49 -20.54
C VAL A 123 -9.00 -0.18 -20.27
N THR A 124 -9.39 -1.15 -21.11
CA THR A 124 -10.59 -1.96 -20.86
C THR A 124 -10.27 -3.03 -19.83
N VAL A 125 -10.95 -2.96 -18.68
CA VAL A 125 -10.89 -3.97 -17.63
C VAL A 125 -11.93 -5.04 -17.89
N TYR A 126 -11.52 -6.30 -17.88
CA TYR A 126 -12.42 -7.44 -18.08
C TYR A 126 -12.79 -8.09 -16.74
N SER A 127 -13.83 -8.94 -16.74
CA SER A 127 -14.27 -9.66 -15.54
C SER A 127 -13.21 -10.60 -14.95
N THR A 128 -12.19 -10.96 -15.73
CA THR A 128 -11.04 -11.79 -15.33
C THR A 128 -9.83 -10.95 -14.91
N PHE A 129 -10.06 -9.85 -14.19
CA PHE A 129 -8.99 -8.96 -13.71
C PHE A 129 -8.04 -9.71 -12.77
N TYR A 130 -6.75 -9.78 -13.15
CA TYR A 130 -5.75 -10.59 -12.49
C TYR A 130 -5.57 -10.27 -10.99
N TYR A 131 -5.67 -9.00 -10.59
CA TYR A 131 -5.47 -8.57 -9.19
C TYR A 131 -6.77 -8.46 -8.38
N ASN A 132 -7.89 -9.01 -8.87
CA ASN A 132 -9.19 -8.86 -8.22
C ASN A 132 -9.18 -9.37 -6.77
N GLU A 133 -8.58 -10.53 -6.52
CA GLU A 133 -8.48 -11.11 -5.17
C GLU A 133 -7.69 -10.19 -4.22
N GLU A 134 -6.55 -9.68 -4.67
CA GLU A 134 -5.68 -8.82 -3.87
C GLU A 134 -6.35 -7.47 -3.56
N CYS A 135 -7.07 -6.89 -4.53
CA CYS A 135 -7.88 -5.70 -4.30
C CYS A 135 -9.00 -5.95 -3.29
N ILE A 136 -9.70 -7.09 -3.36
CA ILE A 136 -10.77 -7.43 -2.42
C ILE A 136 -10.20 -7.59 -1.01
N LYS A 137 -9.09 -8.32 -0.84
CA LYS A 137 -8.44 -8.48 0.47
C LYS A 137 -8.02 -7.14 1.06
N ALA A 138 -7.43 -6.26 0.24
CA ALA A 138 -7.02 -4.92 0.68
C ALA A 138 -8.22 -4.08 1.13
N ILE A 139 -9.30 -4.06 0.35
CA ILE A 139 -10.54 -3.34 0.70
C ILE A 139 -11.13 -3.87 2.00
N GLN A 140 -11.28 -5.20 2.12
CA GLN A 140 -11.81 -5.83 3.33
C GLN A 140 -10.96 -5.49 4.56
N HIS A 141 -9.64 -5.47 4.43
CA HIS A 141 -8.75 -5.08 5.51
C HIS A 141 -9.00 -3.64 5.96
N CYS A 142 -9.21 -2.71 5.02
CA CYS A 142 -9.49 -1.31 5.29
C CYS A 142 -10.89 -1.07 5.87
N GLU A 143 -11.86 -1.93 5.56
CA GLU A 143 -13.22 -1.86 6.11
C GLU A 143 -13.29 -2.33 7.57
N GLN A 144 -12.36 -3.17 8.02
CA GLN A 144 -12.32 -3.62 9.43
C GLN A 144 -12.03 -2.45 10.38
N PRO A 145 -12.96 -2.07 11.28
CA PRO A 145 -12.80 -0.91 12.16
C PRO A 145 -11.59 -1.03 13.08
N TRP A 146 -11.26 -2.25 13.50
CA TRP A 146 -10.10 -2.53 14.34
C TRP A 146 -8.78 -2.16 13.67
N ASN A 147 -8.63 -2.41 12.36
CA ASN A 147 -7.40 -2.12 11.63
C ASN A 147 -7.19 -0.61 11.50
N ARG A 148 -8.26 0.13 11.14
CA ARG A 148 -8.25 1.59 11.14
C ARG A 148 -7.97 2.18 12.51
N MET A 149 -8.60 1.66 13.56
CA MET A 149 -8.38 2.14 14.93
C MET A 149 -6.94 1.89 15.39
N LYS A 150 -6.39 0.70 15.11
CA LYS A 150 -5.00 0.36 15.40
C LYS A 150 -4.02 1.24 14.63
N ALA A 151 -4.28 1.53 13.36
CA ALA A 151 -3.46 2.43 12.54
C ALA A 151 -3.47 3.86 13.10
N ASN A 152 -4.64 4.40 13.42
CA ASN A 152 -4.79 5.72 14.03
C ASN A 152 -4.10 5.82 15.40
N LEU A 153 -4.25 4.78 16.24
CA LEU A 153 -3.56 4.73 17.54
C LEU A 153 -2.04 4.73 17.35
N ARG A 154 -1.52 3.93 16.43
CA ARG A 154 -0.08 3.91 16.09
C ARG A 154 0.40 5.28 15.63
N HIS A 155 -0.33 5.90 14.71
CA HIS A 155 0.07 7.17 14.12
C HIS A 155 0.05 8.31 15.15
N ASN A 156 -1.01 8.43 15.94
CA ASN A 156 -1.18 9.56 16.85
C ASN A 156 -0.37 9.42 18.15
N TYR A 157 -0.24 8.21 18.68
CA TYR A 157 0.37 7.98 19.99
C TYR A 157 1.82 7.50 19.93
N PHE A 158 2.17 6.65 18.96
CA PHE A 158 3.51 6.05 18.92
C PHE A 158 4.50 6.81 18.05
N ASN A 159 4.05 7.65 17.10
CA ASN A 159 4.96 8.57 16.39
C ASN A 159 5.30 9.84 17.18
N SER A 160 4.53 10.16 18.22
CA SER A 160 4.83 11.25 19.15
C SER A 160 5.21 10.68 20.51
N PRO A 161 6.52 10.62 20.85
CA PRO A 161 6.99 10.03 22.10
C PRO A 161 6.30 10.61 23.34
N TRP A 162 6.03 11.92 23.30
CA TRP A 162 5.34 12.65 24.37
C TRP A 162 3.86 12.31 24.47
N ALA A 163 3.17 12.13 23.35
CA ALA A 163 1.77 11.71 23.35
C ALA A 163 1.64 10.29 23.93
N GLY A 164 2.51 9.37 23.53
CA GLY A 164 2.58 8.02 24.08
C GLY A 164 2.84 8.02 25.59
N ALA A 165 3.87 8.72 26.04
CA ALA A 165 4.22 8.80 27.47
C ALA A 165 3.09 9.40 28.32
N SER A 166 2.47 10.49 27.85
CA SER A 166 1.37 11.15 28.56
C SER A 166 0.15 10.24 28.72
N THR A 167 -0.14 9.43 27.70
CA THR A 167 -1.27 8.49 27.71
C THR A 167 -1.03 7.34 28.68
N VAL A 168 0.19 6.78 28.70
CA VAL A 168 0.57 5.74 29.67
C VAL A 168 0.47 6.27 31.09
N ALA A 169 0.97 7.48 31.35
CA ALA A 169 0.85 8.13 32.65
C ALA A 169 -0.62 8.32 33.07
N ALA A 170 -1.48 8.78 32.16
CA ALA A 170 -2.91 8.94 32.41
C ALA A 170 -3.61 7.60 32.74
N ILE A 171 -3.27 6.50 32.04
CA ILE A 171 -3.80 5.16 32.32
C ILE A 171 -3.37 4.70 33.72
N ILE A 172 -2.11 4.88 34.09
CA ILE A 172 -1.60 4.53 35.43
C ILE A 172 -2.34 5.33 36.50
N LEU A 173 -2.50 6.64 36.30
CA LEU A 173 -3.25 7.50 37.22
C LEU A 173 -4.71 7.06 37.36
N LEU A 174 -5.37 6.67 36.27
CA LEU A 174 -6.74 6.13 36.30
C LEU A 174 -6.86 4.84 37.10
N LEU A 175 -5.89 3.92 36.96
CA LEU A 175 -5.87 2.67 37.75
C LEU A 175 -5.61 2.95 39.24
N LEU A 176 -4.71 3.87 39.55
CA LEU A 176 -4.43 4.30 40.93
C LEU A 176 -5.66 4.98 41.57
N THR A 177 -6.34 5.86 40.84
CA THR A 177 -7.56 6.51 41.35
C THR A 177 -8.72 5.54 41.51
N ALA A 178 -8.89 4.57 40.61
CA ALA A 178 -9.89 3.52 40.76
C ALA A 178 -9.64 2.67 42.02
N THR A 179 -8.39 2.24 42.24
CA THR A 179 -8.02 1.46 43.44
C THR A 179 -8.21 2.26 44.73
N GLN A 180 -7.81 3.55 44.75
CA GLN A 180 -8.07 4.45 45.88
C GLN A 180 -9.57 4.57 46.18
N THR A 181 -10.41 4.72 45.15
CA THR A 181 -11.87 4.86 45.30
C THR A 181 -12.49 3.60 45.90
N VAL A 182 -12.08 2.41 45.44
CA VAL A 182 -12.56 1.11 45.97
C VAL A 182 -12.15 0.93 47.43
N LEU A 183 -10.90 1.26 47.77
CA LEU A 183 -10.41 1.19 49.16
C LEU A 183 -11.14 2.18 50.07
N ALA A 184 -11.42 3.40 49.60
CA ALA A 184 -12.16 4.39 50.36
C ALA A 184 -13.61 3.95 50.63
N PHE A 185 -14.29 3.40 49.62
CA PHE A 185 -15.65 2.88 49.78
C PHE A 185 -15.72 1.68 50.74
N THR A 186 -14.80 0.72 50.60
CA THR A 186 -14.78 -0.47 51.48
C THR A 186 -14.39 -0.13 52.92
N GLY A 187 -13.54 0.88 53.13
CA GLY A 187 -13.23 1.40 54.46
C GLY A 187 -14.37 2.20 55.11
N ALA A 188 -15.21 2.87 54.33
CA ALA A 188 -16.33 3.67 54.82
C ALA A 188 -17.60 2.85 55.16
N VAL A 189 -17.70 1.61 54.66
CA VAL A 189 -18.86 0.71 54.89
C VAL A 189 -18.65 -0.21 56.11
N LYS A 190 -17.54 -0.06 56.84
CA LYS A 190 -17.21 -0.83 58.05
C LYS A 190 -17.42 0.01 59.31
#